data_AF-A0A520JXC1-F1
#
_entry.id   AF-A0A520JXC1-F1
#
_cell.length_a   1.000
_cell.length_b   1.000
_cell.length_c   1.000
_cell.angle_alpha   90.00
_cell.angle_beta   90.00
_cell.angle_gamma   90.00
#
_symmetry.space_group_name_H-M   'P 1'
#
loop_
_entity.id
_entity.type
_entity.pdbx_description
1 polymer ?
#
loop_
_entity_poly.entity_id
_entity_poly.type
_entity_poly.pdbx_seq_one_letter_code
_entity_poly.pdbx_strand_id
1 'polypeptide(L)' 'MKEYEMAMQRFETRYGVVFEDFEQQLNSSDKEDFGRWDDYIEWKAYSGAYHYWKSIHTESSRCL' A
#
# COMPACT_ATOMS: atom_id res chain seq x y z
N MET A 1 9.70 8.81 -5.04
CA MET A 1 8.76 7.78 -5.58
C MET A 1 9.26 6.37 -5.31
N LYS A 2 10.53 6.03 -5.63
CA LYS A 2 11.12 4.71 -5.31
C LYS A 2 11.00 4.35 -3.81
N GLU A 3 10.99 5.34 -2.93
CA GLU A 3 10.86 5.17 -1.49
C GLU A 3 9.51 4.56 -1.10
N TYR A 4 8.42 4.94 -1.77
CA TYR A 4 7.08 4.39 -1.53
C TYR A 4 6.95 2.97 -2.07
N GLU A 5 7.49 2.74 -3.26
CA GLU A 5 7.53 1.40 -3.86
C GLU A 5 8.33 0.42 -2.99
N MET A 6 9.51 0.84 -2.50
CA MET A 6 10.30 0.05 -1.54
C MET A 6 9.56 -0.17 -0.21
N ALA A 7 8.80 0.82 0.27
CA ALA A 7 8.01 0.67 1.50
C ALA A 7 6.90 -0.38 1.32
N MET A 8 6.18 -0.33 0.21
CA MET A 8 5.15 -1.31 -0.13
C MET A 8 5.74 -2.72 -0.27
N GLN A 9 6.87 -2.88 -0.98
CA GLN A 9 7.55 -4.17 -1.15
C GLN A 9 8.00 -4.80 0.18
N ARG A 10 8.35 -4.00 1.19
CA ARG A 10 8.70 -4.53 2.53
C ARG A 10 7.49 -5.21 3.17
N PHE A 11 6.30 -4.65 3.03
CA PHE A 11 5.08 -5.26 3.56
C PHE A 11 4.69 -6.51 2.76
N GLU A 12 4.80 -6.47 1.42
CA GLU A 12 4.58 -7.66 0.58
C GLU A 12 5.52 -8.81 0.98
N THR A 13 6.78 -8.49 1.24
CA THR A 13 7.77 -9.48 1.70
C THR A 13 7.45 -9.99 3.11
N ARG A 14 7.03 -9.11 4.02
CA ARG A 14 6.71 -9.45 5.41
C ARG A 14 5.49 -10.37 5.52
N TYR A 15 4.46 -10.12 4.73
CA TYR A 15 3.19 -10.84 4.77
C TYR A 15 3.06 -11.93 3.70
N GLY A 16 3.93 -11.93 2.69
CA GLY A 16 3.93 -12.90 1.60
C GLY A 16 2.74 -12.76 0.63
N VAL A 17 2.06 -11.61 0.66
CA VAL A 17 0.85 -11.33 -0.13
C VAL A 17 0.88 -9.90 -0.65
N VAL A 18 0.09 -9.60 -1.67
CA VAL A 18 -0.09 -8.22 -2.15
C VAL A 18 -1.05 -7.44 -1.24
N PHE A 19 -1.08 -6.12 -1.39
CA PHE A 19 -1.86 -5.23 -0.52
C PHE A 19 -3.35 -5.59 -0.49
N GLU A 20 -3.95 -5.88 -1.64
CA GLU A 20 -5.37 -6.20 -1.77
C GLU A 20 -5.74 -7.49 -1.01
N ASP A 21 -4.90 -8.52 -1.12
CA ASP A 21 -5.08 -9.78 -0.41
C ASP A 21 -4.91 -9.59 1.10
N PHE A 22 -3.96 -8.74 1.52
CA PHE A 22 -3.77 -8.41 2.93
C PHE A 22 -4.99 -7.68 3.50
N GLU A 23 -5.53 -6.69 2.78
CA GLU A 23 -6.73 -5.96 3.17
C GLU A 23 -7.95 -6.90 3.29
N GLN A 24 -8.12 -7.82 2.34
CA GLN A 24 -9.19 -8.81 2.40
C GLN A 24 -9.07 -9.73 3.62
N GLN A 25 -7.86 -10.21 3.91
CA GLN A 25 -7.59 -11.06 5.07
C GLN A 25 -7.83 -10.33 6.40
N LEU A 26 -7.43 -9.07 6.48
CA LEU A 26 -7.61 -8.23 7.66
C LEU A 26 -9.10 -8.00 7.95
N ASN A 27 -9.88 -7.66 6.92
CA ASN A 27 -11.32 -7.42 7.03
C ASN A 27 -12.15 -8.68 7.28
N SER A 28 -11.64 -9.85 6.85
CA SER A 28 -12.32 -11.15 7.03
C SER A 28 -11.93 -11.84 8.35
N SER A 29 -11.04 -11.23 9.14
CA SER A 29 -10.60 -11.81 10.41
C SER A 29 -11.55 -11.42 11.54
N ASP A 30 -12.11 -12.42 12.22
CA ASP A 30 -12.92 -12.20 13.42
C ASP A 30 -12.07 -11.80 14.64
N LYS A 31 -10.73 -11.89 14.53
CA LYS A 31 -9.80 -11.59 15.62
C LYS A 31 -9.02 -10.31 15.29
N GLU A 32 -9.20 -9.31 16.13
CA GLU A 32 -8.44 -8.06 16.02
C GLU A 32 -6.96 -8.29 16.36
N ASP A 33 -6.10 -7.90 15.42
CA ASP A 33 -4.65 -7.86 15.58
C ASP A 33 -4.19 -6.42 15.32
N PHE A 34 -3.97 -5.68 16.41
CA PHE A 34 -3.57 -4.27 16.35
C PHE A 34 -2.27 -4.05 15.56
N GLY A 35 -1.32 -4.99 15.61
CA GLY A 35 -0.08 -4.87 14.86
C GLY A 35 -0.32 -4.97 13.36
N ARG A 36 -1.22 -5.85 12.93
CA ARG A 36 -1.63 -5.93 11.53
C ARG A 36 -2.43 -4.71 11.08
N TRP A 37 -3.26 -4.14 11.96
CA TRP A 37 -3.98 -2.89 11.68
C TRP A 37 -3.04 -1.69 11.54
N ASP A 38 -2.03 -1.58 12.40
CA ASP A 38 -1.00 -0.53 12.28
C ASP A 38 -0.24 -0.64 10.95
N ASP A 39 0.21 -1.86 10.60
CA ASP A 39 0.88 -2.11 9.32
C ASP A 39 -0.04 -1.83 8.12
N TYR A 40 -1.35 -2.15 8.23
CA TYR A 40 -2.34 -1.84 7.20
C TYR A 40 -2.48 -0.34 6.96
N ILE A 41 -2.60 0.45 8.03
CA ILE A 41 -2.76 1.91 7.94
C ILE A 41 -1.53 2.52 7.26
N GLU A 42 -0.33 2.09 7.65
CA GLU A 42 0.93 2.55 7.05
C GLU A 42 1.02 2.16 5.56
N TRP A 43 0.75 0.90 5.24
CA TRP A 43 0.81 0.42 3.86
C TRP A 43 -0.23 1.10 2.96
N LYS A 44 -1.46 1.30 3.44
CA LYS A 44 -2.53 2.01 2.72
C LYS A 44 -2.12 3.45 2.41
N ALA A 45 -1.49 4.15 3.36
CA ALA A 45 -0.99 5.50 3.15
C ALA A 45 0.08 5.55 2.05
N TYR A 46 1.03 4.61 2.04
CA TYR A 46 2.05 4.53 1.00
C TYR A 46 1.47 4.20 -0.37
N SER A 47 0.55 3.25 -0.45
CA SER A 47 -0.14 2.89 -1.70
C SER A 47 -0.89 4.11 -2.27
N GLY A 48 -1.69 4.79 -1.44
CA GLY A 48 -2.42 5.99 -1.85
C GLY A 48 -1.49 7.11 -2.33
N ALA A 49 -0.40 7.38 -1.60
CA ALA A 49 0.59 8.37 -2.00
C ALA A 49 1.25 8.00 -3.34
N TYR A 50 1.66 6.74 -3.51
CA TYR A 50 2.27 6.27 -4.76
C TYR A 50 1.32 6.45 -5.95
N HIS A 51 0.05 6.05 -5.81
CA HIS A 51 -0.95 6.20 -6.88
C HIS A 51 -1.22 7.66 -7.23
N TYR A 52 -1.35 8.53 -6.22
CA TYR A 52 -1.51 9.97 -6.42
C TYR A 52 -0.33 10.59 -7.18
N TRP A 53 0.90 10.33 -6.74
CA TRP A 53 2.07 10.88 -7.42
C TRP A 53 2.25 10.32 -8.83
N LYS A 54 1.89 9.05 -9.04
CA LYS A 54 1.89 8.44 -10.37
C LYS A 54 0.87 9.09 -11.29
N SER A 55 -0.36 9.36 -10.84
CA SER A 55 -1.38 10.02 -11.67
C SER A 55 -0.95 11.44 -12.07
N ILE A 56 -0.44 12.23 -11.12
CA ILE A 56 0.06 13.59 -11.39
C ILE A 56 1.22 13.60 -12.40
N HIS A 57 2.16 12.66 -12.30
CA HIS A 57 3.27 12.57 -13.25
C HIS A 57 2.81 12.14 -14.64
N THR A 58 1.84 11.24 -14.71
CA THR A 58 1.27 10.74 -15.97
C THR A 58 0.47 11.84 -16.67
N GLU A 59 -0.27 12.65 -15.92
CA GLU A 59 -0.98 13.83 -16.43
C GLU A 59 -0.02 14.93 -16.88
N SER A 60 1.03 15.20 -16.10
CA SER A 60 2.06 16.19 -16.46
C SER A 60 2.83 15.80 -17.73
N SER A 61 3.07 14.50 -17.95
CA SER A 61 3.69 13.98 -19.17
C SER A 61 2.74 13.98 -20.38
N ARG A 62 1.43 14.07 -20.15
CA ARG A 62 0.41 14.16 -21.22
C ARG A 62 0.16 15.59 -21.70
N CYS A 63 0.57 16.59 -20.92
CA CYS A 63 0.43 18.01 -21.23
C CYS A 63 1.64 18.62 -21.96
N LEU A 64 2.65 17.81 -22.31
CA LEU A 64 3.79 18.16 -23.16
C LEU A 64 3.71 17.38 -24.48
#